data_AF-A0A7W0S2R9-F1
#
_entry.id   AF-A0A7W0S2R9-F1
#
_cell.length_a   1.000
_cell.length_b   1.000
_cell.length_c   1.000
_cell.angle_alpha   90.00
_cell.angle_beta   90.00
_cell.angle_gamma   90.00
#
_symmetry.space_group_name_H-M   'P 1'
#
loop_
_entity.id
_entity.type
_entity.pdbx_description
1 polymer ?
#
loop_
_entity_poly.entity_id
_entity_poly.type
_entity_poly.pdbx_seq_one_letter_code
_entity_poly.pdbx_strand_id
1 'polypeptide(L)'
;FVQALRVELAHDEVPVSVSQILPAAINTPIYDKGRNKMPFKPRPVPPIYHPQIVSDAILYAAENPVTDLVAGGAGIGVVLAERFSPALAEWMSRTIGFVGQKGEEKSEGEYAGSLFETVAGFDTIEGRFSDEQLKSDPITWLATHPSEKTALITIGGIVGGLLAWRLLRKSKN
;
A
#
# COMPACT_ATOMS: atom_id res chain seq x y z
N PHE A 1 -16.29 -9.91 -2.05
CA PHE A 1 -16.76 -9.47 -3.37
C PHE A 1 -15.77 -9.83 -4.47
N VAL A 2 -14.61 -9.17 -4.59
CA VAL A 2 -13.68 -9.34 -5.74
C VAL A 2 -13.27 -10.81 -5.98
N GLN A 3 -12.99 -11.57 -4.91
CA GLN A 3 -12.66 -12.99 -5.03
C GLN A 3 -13.80 -13.83 -5.61
N ALA A 4 -15.05 -13.57 -5.19
CA ALA A 4 -16.22 -14.27 -5.73
C ALA A 4 -16.41 -13.94 -7.22
N LEU A 5 -16.31 -12.65 -7.58
CA LEU A 5 -16.40 -12.20 -8.98
C LEU A 5 -15.38 -12.90 -9.88
N ARG A 6 -14.13 -13.07 -9.41
CA ARG A 6 -13.11 -13.81 -10.18
C ARG A 6 -13.48 -15.28 -10.40
N VAL A 7 -14.04 -15.93 -9.37
CA VAL A 7 -14.49 -17.33 -9.47
C VAL A 7 -15.64 -17.45 -10.46
N GLU A 8 -16.60 -16.52 -10.43
CA GLU A 8 -17.72 -16.47 -11.38
C GLU A 8 -17.23 -16.27 -12.82
N LEU A 9 -16.36 -15.28 -13.07
CA LEU A 9 -15.80 -15.03 -14.40
C LEU A 9 -14.99 -16.21 -14.93
N ALA A 10 -14.25 -16.90 -14.05
CA ALA A 10 -13.50 -18.10 -14.42
C ALA A 10 -14.41 -19.30 -14.70
N HIS A 11 -15.51 -19.45 -13.94
CA HIS A 11 -16.51 -20.48 -14.19
C HIS A 11 -17.20 -20.29 -15.54
N ASP A 12 -17.53 -19.05 -15.88
CA ASP A 12 -18.22 -18.67 -17.12
C ASP A 12 -17.26 -18.48 -18.31
N GLU A 13 -15.96 -18.76 -18.14
CA GLU A 13 -14.90 -18.60 -19.16
C GLU A 13 -14.85 -17.19 -19.80
N VAL A 14 -15.20 -16.15 -19.03
CA VAL A 14 -15.21 -14.76 -19.52
C VAL A 14 -13.76 -14.24 -19.57
N PRO A 15 -13.28 -13.71 -20.71
CA PRO A 15 -11.89 -13.26 -20.88
C PRO A 15 -11.65 -11.89 -20.24
N VAL A 16 -12.04 -11.72 -18.97
CA VAL A 16 -11.89 -10.49 -18.18
C VAL A 16 -11.02 -10.80 -16.96
N SER A 17 -9.89 -10.12 -16.86
CA SER A 17 -9.08 -10.13 -15.64
C SER A 17 -9.56 -9.08 -14.65
N VAL A 18 -9.60 -9.42 -13.37
CA VAL A 18 -9.94 -8.48 -12.29
C VAL A 18 -8.72 -8.32 -11.37
N SER A 19 -8.19 -7.10 -11.27
CA SER A 19 -7.05 -6.76 -10.40
C SER A 19 -7.52 -5.94 -9.20
N GLN A 20 -7.07 -6.31 -8.00
CA GLN A 20 -7.41 -5.59 -6.77
C GLN A 20 -6.21 -4.76 -6.31
N ILE A 21 -6.37 -3.44 -6.30
CA ILE A 21 -5.36 -2.52 -5.76
C ILE A 21 -5.68 -2.24 -4.30
N LEU A 22 -4.68 -2.42 -3.45
CA LEU A 22 -4.78 -2.23 -2.00
C LEU A 22 -3.84 -1.09 -1.61
N PRO A 23 -4.29 0.18 -1.70
CA PRO A 23 -3.49 1.31 -1.29
C PRO A 23 -3.28 1.30 0.24
N ALA A 24 -2.05 1.58 0.66
CA ALA A 24 -1.74 1.93 2.04
C ALA A 24 -2.19 3.38 2.35
N ALA A 25 -1.55 4.03 3.31
CA ALA A 25 -1.77 5.45 3.58
C ALA A 25 -1.19 6.33 2.46
N ILE A 26 -2.05 6.85 1.58
CA ILE A 26 -1.64 7.70 0.45
C ILE A 26 -1.91 9.18 0.76
N ASN A 27 -0.95 10.07 0.49
CA ASN A 27 -1.08 11.51 0.68
C ASN A 27 -2.00 12.16 -0.37
N THR A 28 -3.30 11.88 -0.28
CA THR A 28 -4.33 12.59 -1.06
C THR A 28 -5.06 13.61 -0.18
N PRO A 29 -5.78 14.59 -0.76
CA PRO A 29 -6.54 15.58 0.01
C PRO A 29 -7.68 15.04 0.89
N ILE A 30 -7.97 13.73 0.88
CA ILE A 30 -9.13 13.17 1.56
C ILE A 30 -9.15 13.43 3.08
N TYR A 31 -7.98 13.56 3.70
CA TYR A 31 -7.83 13.85 5.13
C TYR A 31 -8.15 15.32 5.50
N ASP A 32 -8.27 16.20 4.51
CA ASP A 32 -8.72 17.59 4.68
C ASP A 32 -10.10 17.83 4.05
N LYS A 33 -10.50 16.98 3.11
CA LYS A 33 -11.75 17.07 2.38
C LYS A 33 -12.90 16.31 3.05
N GLY A 34 -12.61 15.27 3.83
CA GLY A 34 -13.62 14.44 4.49
C GLY A 34 -14.31 15.16 5.66
N ARG A 35 -15.58 14.84 5.90
CA ARG A 35 -16.29 15.32 7.10
C ARG A 35 -15.57 14.83 8.37
N ASN A 36 -15.36 15.72 9.33
CA ASN A 36 -14.74 15.39 10.61
C ASN A 36 -15.63 15.82 11.79
N LYS A 37 -15.90 14.88 12.69
CA LYS A 37 -16.59 15.12 13.98
C LYS A 37 -15.70 14.87 15.20
N MET A 38 -14.44 14.51 14.98
CA MET A 38 -13.48 14.28 16.05
C MET A 38 -12.90 15.61 16.55
N PRO A 39 -12.45 15.69 17.81
CA PRO A 39 -11.78 16.88 18.33
C PRO A 39 -10.40 17.16 17.71
N PHE A 40 -9.88 16.25 16.87
CA PHE A 40 -8.57 16.35 16.21
C PHE A 40 -8.72 16.19 14.71
N LYS A 41 -7.80 16.78 13.93
CA LYS A 41 -7.77 16.58 12.48
C LYS A 41 -7.39 15.13 12.14
N PRO A 42 -8.09 14.47 11.20
CA PRO A 42 -7.76 13.11 10.81
C PRO A 42 -6.46 13.10 10.00
N ARG A 43 -5.66 12.05 10.12
CA ARG A 43 -4.43 11.88 9.33
C ARG A 43 -4.27 10.43 8.87
N PRO A 44 -3.45 10.16 7.84
CA PRO A 44 -3.06 8.81 7.52
C PRO A 44 -2.19 8.24 8.65
N VAL A 45 -2.33 6.93 8.88
CA VAL A 45 -1.43 6.16 9.73
C VAL A 45 -0.09 6.03 8.99
N PRO A 46 1.04 6.53 9.52
CA PRO A 46 2.33 6.40 8.86
C PRO A 46 2.75 4.93 8.69
N PRO A 47 3.55 4.59 7.67
CA PRO A 47 4.15 5.48 6.67
C PRO A 47 3.15 6.04 5.65
N ILE A 48 3.37 7.29 5.21
CA ILE A 48 2.55 7.98 4.21
C ILE A 48 3.27 7.88 2.86
N TYR A 49 2.54 7.59 1.78
CA TYR A 49 3.08 7.39 0.45
C TYR A 49 2.60 8.46 -0.53
N HIS A 50 3.47 8.87 -1.45
CA HIS A 50 3.11 9.79 -2.52
C HIS A 50 2.03 9.17 -3.44
N PRO A 51 1.03 9.93 -3.93
CA PRO A 51 -0.03 9.43 -4.81
C PRO A 51 0.45 8.69 -6.06
N GLN A 52 1.62 9.05 -6.58
CA GLN A 52 2.21 8.37 -7.74
C GLN A 52 2.42 6.86 -7.52
N ILE A 53 2.70 6.43 -6.29
CA ILE A 53 2.94 5.00 -5.99
C ILE A 53 1.69 4.17 -6.31
N VAL A 54 0.50 4.67 -5.98
CA VAL A 54 -0.74 3.96 -6.29
C VAL A 54 -1.15 4.13 -7.76
N SER A 55 -0.89 5.28 -8.39
CA SER A 55 -1.17 5.43 -9.83
C SER A 55 -0.31 4.51 -10.69
N ASP A 56 0.97 4.36 -10.36
CA ASP A 56 1.89 3.47 -11.07
C ASP A 56 1.48 2.00 -10.90
N ALA A 57 1.03 1.62 -9.69
CA ALA A 57 0.48 0.28 -9.43
C ALA A 57 -0.80 0.00 -10.24
N ILE A 58 -1.71 0.99 -10.34
CA ILE A 58 -2.91 0.89 -11.18
C ILE A 58 -2.54 0.70 -12.65
N LEU A 59 -1.62 1.54 -13.16
CA LEU A 59 -1.17 1.47 -14.55
C LEU A 59 -0.55 0.11 -14.87
N TYR A 60 0.36 -0.36 -14.01
CA TYR A 60 0.96 -1.68 -14.16
C TYR A 60 -0.09 -2.79 -14.20
N ALA A 61 -1.06 -2.78 -13.28
CA ALA A 61 -2.10 -3.80 -13.18
C ALA A 61 -3.11 -3.79 -14.34
N ALA A 62 -3.23 -2.65 -15.04
CA ALA A 62 -4.05 -2.53 -16.24
C ALA A 62 -3.40 -3.23 -17.45
N GLU A 63 -2.08 -3.22 -17.53
CA GLU A 63 -1.30 -3.87 -18.60
C GLU A 63 -0.89 -5.30 -18.25
N ASN A 64 -0.81 -5.61 -16.95
CA ASN A 64 -0.33 -6.88 -16.42
C ASN A 64 -1.33 -7.40 -15.39
N PRO A 65 -2.23 -8.33 -15.76
CA PRO A 65 -3.21 -8.91 -14.84
C PRO A 65 -2.56 -9.48 -13.58
N VAL A 66 -2.94 -8.94 -12.42
CA VAL A 66 -2.46 -9.38 -11.11
C VAL A 66 -3.64 -9.51 -10.16
N THR A 67 -3.67 -10.55 -9.33
CA THR A 67 -4.78 -10.77 -8.40
C THR A 67 -4.88 -9.64 -7.39
N ASP A 68 -3.88 -9.48 -6.53
CA ASP A 68 -3.86 -8.40 -5.54
C ASP A 68 -2.51 -7.68 -5.64
N LEU A 69 -2.52 -6.35 -5.66
CA LEU A 69 -1.34 -5.52 -5.66
C LEU A 69 -1.44 -4.47 -4.55
N VAL A 70 -0.52 -4.53 -3.60
CA VAL A 70 -0.43 -3.55 -2.52
C VAL A 70 0.38 -2.36 -3.02
N ALA A 71 -0.17 -1.16 -2.91
CA ALA A 71 0.52 0.09 -3.22
C ALA A 71 0.95 0.78 -1.93
N GLY A 72 2.24 0.69 -1.62
CA GLY A 72 2.83 1.10 -0.34
C GLY A 72 3.13 -0.11 0.56
N GLY A 73 4.41 -0.44 0.69
CA GLY A 73 4.90 -1.68 1.29
C GLY A 73 4.45 -1.95 2.73
N ALA A 74 4.16 -0.91 3.53
CA ALA A 74 3.62 -1.08 4.87
C ALA A 74 2.25 -1.79 4.87
N GLY A 75 1.47 -1.63 3.80
CA GLY A 75 0.19 -2.33 3.63
C GLY A 75 0.33 -3.85 3.56
N ILE A 76 1.50 -4.37 3.15
CA ILE A 76 1.74 -5.83 3.10
C ILE A 76 1.63 -6.44 4.50
N GLY A 77 2.13 -5.75 5.53
CA GLY A 77 2.03 -6.24 6.91
C GLY A 77 0.57 -6.43 7.34
N VAL A 78 -0.31 -5.50 6.97
CA VAL A 78 -1.75 -5.57 7.26
C VAL A 78 -2.39 -6.74 6.52
N VAL A 79 -2.11 -6.89 5.22
CA VAL A 79 -2.64 -7.98 4.40
C VAL A 79 -2.18 -9.34 4.91
N LEU A 80 -0.91 -9.47 5.29
CA LEU A 80 -0.37 -10.72 5.83
C LEU A 80 -0.96 -11.07 7.19
N ALA A 81 -1.18 -10.08 8.05
CA ALA A 81 -1.80 -10.32 9.34
C ALA A 81 -3.23 -10.83 9.20
N GLU A 82 -4.04 -10.21 8.33
CA GLU A 82 -5.41 -10.66 8.07
C GLU A 82 -5.45 -12.08 7.52
N ARG A 83 -4.53 -12.41 6.59
CA ARG A 83 -4.40 -13.76 6.03
C ARG A 83 -3.96 -14.79 7.08
N PHE A 84 -3.15 -14.39 8.05
CA PHE A 84 -2.66 -15.29 9.10
C PHE A 84 -3.70 -15.50 10.20
N SER A 85 -4.32 -14.43 10.69
CA SER A 85 -5.37 -14.48 11.70
C SER A 85 -6.14 -13.14 11.76
N PRO A 86 -7.48 -13.16 11.68
CA PRO A 86 -8.30 -11.95 11.89
C PRO A 86 -8.03 -11.28 13.24
N ALA A 87 -7.74 -12.06 14.28
CA ALA A 87 -7.43 -11.53 15.61
C ALA A 87 -6.13 -10.71 15.63
N LEU A 88 -5.15 -11.05 14.78
CA LEU A 88 -3.91 -10.28 14.66
C LEU A 88 -4.15 -8.94 13.97
N ALA A 89 -4.95 -8.93 12.89
CA ALA A 89 -5.35 -7.70 12.22
C ALA A 89 -6.17 -6.76 13.14
N GLU A 90 -7.06 -7.33 13.94
CA GLU A 90 -7.81 -6.60 14.98
C GLU A 90 -6.88 -5.99 16.02
N TRP A 91 -5.90 -6.76 16.52
CA TRP A 91 -4.91 -6.27 17.46
C TRP A 91 -4.07 -5.12 16.88
N MET A 92 -3.59 -5.25 15.64
CA MET A 92 -2.84 -4.19 14.97
C MET A 92 -3.71 -2.94 14.76
N SER A 93 -4.98 -3.11 14.37
CA SER A 93 -5.91 -2.01 14.16
C SER A 93 -6.16 -1.21 15.44
N ARG A 94 -6.29 -1.90 16.59
CA ARG A 94 -6.44 -1.24 17.90
C ARG A 94 -5.18 -0.52 18.35
N THR A 95 -4.03 -1.14 18.16
CA THR A 95 -2.75 -0.67 18.73
C THR A 95 -2.11 0.42 17.87
N ILE A 96 -2.20 0.27 16.54
CA ILE A 96 -1.52 1.14 15.57
C ILE A 96 -2.54 2.03 14.85
N GLY A 97 -3.60 1.41 14.31
CA GLY A 97 -4.58 2.11 13.47
C GLY A 97 -5.36 3.20 14.20
N PHE A 98 -6.00 2.86 15.32
CA PHE A 98 -6.88 3.78 16.04
C PHE A 98 -6.14 5.00 16.62
N VAL A 99 -4.90 4.79 17.05
CA VAL A 99 -4.03 5.86 17.56
C VAL A 99 -3.50 6.70 16.41
N GLY A 100 -3.02 6.07 15.34
CA GLY A 100 -2.39 6.75 14.22
C GLY A 100 -3.34 7.54 13.31
N GLN A 101 -4.66 7.30 13.39
CA GLN A 101 -5.67 8.02 12.58
C GLN A 101 -5.97 9.44 13.09
N LYS A 102 -5.56 9.78 14.31
CA LYS A 102 -5.76 11.11 14.90
C LYS A 102 -4.47 11.91 14.81
N GLY A 103 -4.54 13.12 14.24
CA GLY A 103 -3.45 14.08 14.31
C GLY A 103 -3.36 14.72 15.70
N GLU A 104 -2.23 15.39 15.96
CA GLU A 104 -2.04 16.17 17.19
C GLU A 104 -2.77 17.51 17.14
N GLU A 105 -3.01 18.03 15.92
CA GLU A 105 -3.70 19.29 15.71
C GLU A 105 -5.19 19.17 16.05
N LYS A 106 -5.67 20.08 16.90
CA LYS A 106 -7.10 20.19 17.23
C LYS A 106 -7.89 20.59 16.00
N SER A 107 -9.06 19.98 15.83
CA SER A 107 -10.04 20.45 14.85
C SER A 107 -10.67 21.74 15.38
N GLU A 108 -10.92 22.72 14.51
CA GLU A 108 -11.60 23.98 14.87
C GLU A 108 -13.09 23.78 15.24
N GLY A 109 -13.57 22.54 15.22
CA GLY A 109 -14.95 22.16 15.49
C GLY A 109 -15.37 20.97 14.61
N GLU A 110 -16.68 20.77 14.47
CA GLU A 110 -17.21 19.91 13.41
C GLU A 110 -16.89 20.54 12.04
N TYR A 111 -16.15 19.82 11.21
CA TYR A 111 -15.91 20.21 9.83
C TYR A 111 -16.86 19.41 8.94
N ALA A 112 -17.77 20.10 8.23
CA ALA A 112 -18.80 19.47 7.41
C ALA A 112 -18.22 18.64 6.25
N GLY A 113 -17.07 19.08 5.71
CA GLY A 113 -16.37 18.41 4.61
C GLY A 113 -17.25 18.13 3.39
N SER A 114 -16.79 17.22 2.55
CA SER A 114 -17.42 16.88 1.28
C SER A 114 -18.57 15.86 1.36
N LEU A 115 -19.12 15.61 2.54
CA LEU A 115 -20.11 14.54 2.73
C LEU A 115 -21.49 14.88 2.12
N PHE A 116 -21.94 16.13 2.26
CA PHE A 116 -23.24 16.57 1.76
C PHE A 116 -23.15 17.61 0.65
N GLU A 117 -22.07 18.38 0.61
CA GLU A 117 -21.84 19.43 -0.37
C GLU A 117 -20.42 19.29 -0.93
N THR A 118 -20.21 19.82 -2.13
CA THR A 118 -18.87 19.92 -2.71
C THR A 118 -18.07 21.00 -1.99
N VAL A 119 -16.81 20.70 -1.65
CA VAL A 119 -15.88 21.68 -1.05
C VAL A 119 -14.79 22.00 -2.05
N ALA A 120 -14.60 23.29 -2.34
CA ALA A 120 -13.56 23.78 -3.23
C ALA A 120 -12.18 23.79 -2.57
N GLY A 121 -11.11 23.89 -3.36
CA GLY A 121 -9.73 24.03 -2.85
C GLY A 121 -9.01 22.71 -2.58
N PHE A 122 -9.67 21.56 -2.81
CA PHE A 122 -9.09 20.22 -2.68
C PHE A 122 -8.98 19.48 -4.02
N ASP A 123 -8.95 20.22 -5.13
CA ASP A 123 -8.75 19.70 -6.48
C ASP A 123 -7.25 19.56 -6.77
N THR A 124 -6.54 18.90 -5.85
CA THR A 124 -5.09 18.68 -5.90
C THR A 124 -4.78 17.18 -5.89
N ILE A 125 -3.60 16.82 -6.37
CA ILE A 125 -3.12 15.43 -6.35
C ILE A 125 -2.68 15.05 -4.93
N GLU A 126 -1.88 15.91 -4.32
CA GLU A 126 -1.30 15.71 -2.98
C GLU A 126 -2.16 16.37 -1.90
N GLY A 127 -2.22 15.71 -0.74
CA GLY A 127 -2.71 16.29 0.50
C GLY A 127 -1.61 17.03 1.27
N ARG A 128 -1.92 17.45 2.50
CA ARG A 128 -1.04 18.30 3.33
C ARG A 128 0.25 17.65 3.84
N PHE A 129 0.52 16.38 3.56
CA PHE A 129 1.64 15.62 4.15
C PHE A 129 2.87 15.53 3.23
N SER A 130 3.11 16.54 2.38
CA SER A 130 4.19 16.50 1.39
C SER A 130 5.59 16.38 1.98
N ASP A 131 5.80 16.81 3.23
CA ASP A 131 7.07 16.71 3.97
C ASP A 131 7.26 15.35 4.67
N GLU A 132 6.19 14.59 4.90
CA GLU A 132 6.22 13.29 5.59
C GLU A 132 6.11 12.09 4.64
N GLN A 133 5.76 12.32 3.38
CA GLN A 133 5.47 11.26 2.43
C GLN A 133 6.74 10.60 1.86
N LEU A 134 6.67 9.29 1.67
CA LEU A 134 7.63 8.50 0.93
C LEU A 134 7.33 8.61 -0.57
N LYS A 135 8.28 9.13 -1.33
CA LYS A 135 8.19 9.26 -2.80
C LYS A 135 8.53 7.97 -3.54
N SER A 136 9.16 7.02 -2.86
CA SER A 136 9.55 5.73 -3.41
C SER A 136 9.14 4.62 -2.47
N ASP A 137 8.72 3.49 -3.05
CA ASP A 137 8.47 2.26 -2.30
C ASP A 137 9.13 1.06 -3.01
N PRO A 138 10.30 0.61 -2.54
CA PRO A 138 11.03 -0.51 -3.15
C PRO A 138 10.20 -1.81 -3.25
N ILE A 139 9.24 -2.00 -2.33
CA ILE A 139 8.40 -3.18 -2.30
C ILE A 139 7.41 -3.15 -3.47
N THR A 140 6.65 -2.07 -3.63
CA THR A 140 5.76 -1.89 -4.80
C THR A 140 6.56 -1.88 -6.10
N TRP A 141 7.74 -1.26 -6.10
CA TRP A 141 8.62 -1.24 -7.27
C TRP A 141 9.01 -2.67 -7.71
N LEU A 142 9.48 -3.51 -6.79
CA LEU A 142 9.80 -4.91 -7.10
C LEU A 142 8.58 -5.72 -7.57
N ALA A 143 7.38 -5.41 -7.07
CA ALA A 143 6.15 -6.07 -7.47
C ALA A 143 5.70 -5.70 -8.90
N THR A 144 6.08 -4.51 -9.36
CA THR A 144 5.75 -3.95 -10.69
C THR A 144 6.89 -4.09 -11.70
N HIS A 145 8.06 -4.58 -11.28
CA HIS A 145 9.26 -4.79 -12.11
C HIS A 145 9.73 -6.26 -12.02
N PRO A 146 8.94 -7.22 -12.55
CA PRO A 146 9.21 -8.64 -12.36
C PRO A 146 10.53 -9.11 -13.01
N SER A 147 10.97 -8.49 -14.11
CA SER A 147 12.19 -8.86 -14.81
C SER A 147 13.44 -8.47 -14.00
N GLU A 148 13.41 -7.28 -13.41
CA GLU A 148 14.43 -6.70 -12.57
C GLU A 148 14.49 -7.44 -11.23
N LYS A 149 13.33 -7.74 -10.64
CA LYS A 149 13.23 -8.59 -9.46
C LYS A 149 13.89 -9.95 -9.70
N THR A 150 13.59 -10.59 -10.83
CA THR A 150 14.18 -11.88 -11.19
C THR A 150 15.70 -11.76 -11.34
N ALA A 151 16.19 -10.75 -12.06
CA ALA A 151 17.62 -10.50 -12.22
C ALA A 151 18.33 -10.28 -10.87
N LEU A 152 17.75 -9.49 -9.96
CA LEU A 152 18.30 -9.25 -8.62
C LEU A 152 18.39 -10.54 -7.79
N ILE A 153 17.36 -11.38 -7.81
CA ILE A 153 17.36 -12.67 -7.11
C ILE A 153 18.43 -13.59 -7.70
N THR A 154 18.54 -13.68 -9.02
CA THR A 154 19.53 -14.51 -9.70
C THR A 154 20.96 -14.07 -9.38
N ILE A 155 21.25 -12.76 -9.49
CA ILE A 155 22.57 -12.20 -9.17
C ILE A 155 22.92 -12.44 -7.70
N GLY A 156 21.98 -12.18 -6.78
CA GLY A 156 22.16 -12.42 -5.36
C GLY A 156 22.45 -13.90 -5.05
N GLY A 157 21.73 -14.82 -5.70
CA GLY A 157 21.96 -16.26 -5.58
C GLY A 157 23.35 -16.68 -6.07
N ILE A 158 23.81 -16.17 -7.21
CA ILE A 158 25.15 -16.46 -7.75
C ILE A 158 26.24 -15.95 -6.82
N VAL A 159 26.15 -14.69 -6.36
CA VAL A 159 27.14 -14.09 -5.45
C VAL A 159 27.18 -14.82 -4.11
N GLY A 160 26.01 -15.11 -3.53
CA GLY A 160 25.90 -15.87 -2.28
C GLY A 160 26.50 -17.28 -2.41
N GLY A 161 26.22 -17.97 -3.51
CA GLY A 161 26.79 -19.29 -3.81
C GLY A 161 28.32 -19.26 -3.95
N LEU A 162 28.86 -18.27 -4.68
CA LEU A 162 30.31 -18.10 -4.84
C LEU A 162 31.02 -17.78 -3.52
N LEU A 163 30.41 -16.95 -2.66
CA LEU A 163 30.94 -16.63 -1.34
C LEU A 163 30.91 -17.86 -0.42
N ALA A 164 29.80 -18.58 -0.36
CA ALA A 164 29.70 -19.83 0.39
C ALA A 164 30.73 -20.86 -0.08
N TRP A 165 30.91 -21.01 -1.39
CA TRP A 165 31.92 -21.89 -1.97
C TRP A 165 33.35 -21.49 -1.59
N ARG A 166 33.68 -20.19 -1.64
CA ARG A 166 34.99 -19.68 -1.21
C ARG A 166 35.26 -19.93 0.28
N LEU A 167 34.26 -19.73 1.13
CA LEU A 167 34.37 -19.95 2.59
C LEU A 167 34.58 -21.44 2.91
N LEU A 168 33.82 -22.33 2.25
CA LEU A 168 33.97 -23.78 2.40
C LEU A 168 35.34 -24.28 1.91
N ARG A 169 35.90 -23.64 0.88
CA ARG A 169 37.23 -23.98 0.36
C ARG A 169 38.36 -23.49 1.26
N LYS A 170 38.19 -22.34 1.92
CA LYS A 170 39.16 -21.78 2.90
C LYS A 170 39.20 -22.59 4.20
N SER A 171 38.09 -23.21 4.61
CA SER A 171 38.02 -24.05 5.82
C SER A 171 38.67 -25.43 5.68
N LYS A 172 38.97 -25.88 4.46
CA LYS A 172 39.60 -27.19 4.17
C LYS A 172 41.13 -27.12 4.02
N ASN A 173 41.71 -25.92 4.02
CA ASN A 173 43.16 -25.67 4.00
C ASN A 173 43.59 -25.12 5.37
#